data_AF-A0A7G6SCV7-F1
#
_entry.id   AF-A0A7G6SCV7-F1
#
_cell.length_a   1.000
_cell.length_b   1.000
_cell.length_c   1.000
_cell.angle_alpha   90.00
_cell.angle_beta   90.00
_cell.angle_gamma   90.00
#
_symmetry.space_group_name_H-M   'P 1'
#
loop_
_entity.id
_entity.type
_entity.pdbx_description
1 polymer ?
#
loop_
_entity_poly.entity_id
_entity_poly.type
_entity_poly.pdbx_seq_one_letter_code
_entity_poly.pdbx_strand_id
1 'polypeptide(L)' 'MGNELACHVTVRQKSDASWYYVLVVDGETGSQSGPYKTEEEAQTAGEKELADLDLDTDE' A
#
# COMPACT_ATOMS: atom_id res chain seq x y z
N MET A 1 -25.98 -1.58 -0.85
CA MET A 1 -24.69 -2.30 -0.87
C MET A 1 -23.63 -1.22 -0.76
N GLY A 2 -23.04 -1.05 0.41
CA GLY A 2 -21.93 -0.11 0.57
C GLY A 2 -20.75 -0.71 -0.18
N ASN A 3 -20.29 -0.05 -1.23
CA ASN A 3 -19.02 -0.38 -1.85
C ASN A 3 -17.96 0.26 -0.95
N GLU A 4 -17.62 -0.41 0.15
CA GLU A 4 -16.41 -0.10 0.88
C GLU A 4 -15.25 -0.38 -0.09
N LEU A 5 -14.62 0.68 -0.58
CA LEU A 5 -13.41 0.55 -1.39
C LEU A 5 -12.41 -0.23 -0.54
N ALA A 6 -12.10 -1.47 -0.96
CA ALA A 6 -11.21 -2.35 -0.21
C ALA A 6 -9.75 -1.95 -0.45
N CYS A 7 -9.36 -0.82 0.14
CA CYS A 7 -8.02 -0.28 0.13
C CYS A 7 -7.15 -1.12 1.08
N HIS A 8 -6.12 -1.79 0.57
CA HIS A 8 -5.17 -2.53 1.41
C HIS A 8 -3.74 -2.47 0.89
N VAL A 9 -2.79 -2.55 1.81
CA VAL A 9 -1.36 -2.55 1.52
C VAL A 9 -0.89 -3.98 1.38
N THR A 10 -0.24 -4.29 0.26
CA THR A 10 0.42 -5.57 0.06
C THR A 10 1.93 -5.36 0.03
N VAL A 11 2.65 -5.99 0.95
CA VAL A 11 4.11 -5.97 1.00
C VAL A 11 4.67 -7.24 0.35
N ARG A 12 5.70 -7.08 -0.49
CA ARG A 12 6.40 -8.18 -1.15
C ARG A 12 7.90 -7.95 -1.13
N GLN A 13 8.65 -8.99 -0.79
CA GLN A 13 10.09 -9.01 -0.94
C GLN A 13 10.46 -9.42 -2.38
N LYS A 14 11.37 -8.68 -3.02
CA LYS A 14 12.03 -9.12 -4.26
C LYS A 14 13.23 -10.00 -3.95
N SER A 15 13.67 -10.76 -4.94
CA SER A 15 14.85 -11.65 -4.87
C SER A 15 16.15 -10.96 -4.43
N ASP A 16 16.21 -9.63 -4.47
CA ASP A 16 17.35 -8.81 -4.05
C ASP A 16 17.33 -8.47 -2.54
N ALA A 17 16.52 -9.17 -1.73
CA ALA A 17 16.21 -8.84 -0.32
C ALA A 17 15.56 -7.46 -0.10
N SER A 18 15.31 -6.71 -1.18
CA SER A 18 14.62 -5.43 -1.17
C SER A 18 13.11 -5.63 -0.99
N TRP A 19 12.51 -4.88 -0.08
CA TRP A 19 11.09 -4.90 0.20
C TRP A 19 10.35 -3.81 -0.58
N TYR A 20 9.15 -4.11 -1.04
CA TYR A 20 8.29 -3.17 -1.76
C TYR A 20 6.87 -3.32 -1.25
N TYR A 21 6.13 -2.22 -1.22
CA TYR A 21 4.69 -2.29 -1.03
C TYR A 21 3.96 -1.84 -2.31
N VAL A 22 2.74 -2.33 -2.46
CA VAL A 22 1.77 -1.90 -3.47
C VAL A 22 0.46 -1.63 -2.76
N LEU A 23 -0.14 -0.48 -3.04
CA LEU A 23 -1.48 -0.16 -2.60
C LEU A 23 -2.46 -0.82 -3.56
N VAL A 24 -3.42 -1.57 -3.05
CA VAL A 24 -4.49 -2.15 -3.84
C VAL A 24 -5.77 -1.44 -3.47
N VAL A 25 -6.38 -0.75 -4.44
CA VAL A 25 -7.61 0.03 -4.28
C VAL A 25 -8.64 -0.59 -5.20
N ASP A 26 -9.76 -1.08 -4.66
CA ASP A 26 -10.82 -1.72 -5.44
C ASP A 26 -10.35 -2.90 -6.33
N GLY A 27 -9.31 -3.62 -5.90
CA GLY A 27 -8.70 -4.69 -6.70
C GLY A 27 -7.76 -4.20 -7.81
N GLU A 28 -7.61 -2.88 -7.99
CA GLU A 28 -6.58 -2.29 -8.82
C GLU A 28 -5.28 -2.13 -8.01
N THR A 29 -4.24 -2.85 -8.42
CA THR A 29 -2.88 -2.62 -7.91
C THR A 29 -2.36 -1.29 -8.42
N GLY A 30 -2.16 -0.35 -7.50
CA GLY A 30 -1.53 0.93 -7.75
C GLY A 30 -0.01 0.83 -7.89
N SER A 31 0.64 1.98 -7.73
CA SER A 31 2.09 2.11 -7.87
C SER A 31 2.86 1.29 -6.83
N GLN A 32 3.91 0.63 -7.28
CA GLN A 32 4.85 -0.07 -6.41
C GLN A 32 5.86 0.93 -5.83
N SER A 33 5.91 1.01 -4.50
CA SER A 33 6.85 1.87 -3.77
C SER A 33 7.95 1.05 -3.11
N GLY A 34 9.18 1.58 -3.16
CA GLY A 34 10.40 0.98 -2.61
C GLY A 34 11.64 1.29 -3.46
N PRO A 35 12.80 0.66 -3.19
CA PRO A 35 13.02 -0.43 -2.23
C PRO A 35 13.15 0.04 -0.77
N TYR A 36 12.63 -0.78 0.14
CA TYR A 36 12.79 -0.68 1.59
C TYR A 36 13.74 -1.76 2.10
N LYS A 37 14.37 -1.52 3.26
CA LYS A 37 15.31 -2.47 3.86
C LYS A 37 14.61 -3.56 4.67
N THR A 38 13.44 -3.27 5.23
CA THR A 38 12.66 -4.21 6.04
C THR A 38 11.20 -4.25 5.59
N GLU A 39 10.52 -5.35 5.92
CA GLU A 39 9.08 -5.50 5.72
C GLU A 39 8.29 -4.41 6.46
N GLU A 40 8.66 -4.14 7.71
CA GLU A 40 8.04 -3.13 8.56
C GLU A 40 8.11 -1.72 7.97
N GLU A 41 9.25 -1.33 7.36
CA GLU A 41 9.37 -0.03 6.69
C GLU A 41 8.44 0.06 5.47
N ALA A 42 8.37 -1.00 4.67
CA ALA A 42 7.47 -1.05 3.52
C ALA A 42 5.99 -1.05 3.94
N GLN A 43 5.65 -1.81 4.99
CA GLN A 43 4.32 -1.88 5.53
C GLN A 43 3.88 -0.53 6.12
N THR A 44 4.68 0.04 7.02
CA THR A 44 4.37 1.34 7.66
C THR A 44 4.24 2.45 6.62
N ALA A 45 5.12 2.48 5.60
CA ALA A 45 5.02 3.46 4.53
C ALA A 45 3.74 3.27 3.70
N GLY A 46 3.39 2.03 3.35
CA GLY A 46 2.17 1.74 2.64
C GLY A 46 0.91 2.07 3.46
N GLU A 47 0.86 1.70 4.73
CA GLU A 47 -0.29 1.96 5.60
C GLU A 47 -0.51 3.46 5.83
N LYS A 48 0.57 4.22 5.92
CA LYS A 48 0.50 5.67 6.02
C LYS A 48 -0.09 6.30 4.75
N GLU A 49 0.39 5.89 3.57
CA GLU A 49 -0.15 6.39 2.29
C GLU A 49 -1.60 5.94 2.07
N LEU A 50 -1.94 4.71 2.45
CA LEU A 50 -3.31 4.21 2.41
C LEU A 50 -4.24 5.05 3.26
N ALA A 51 -3.81 5.38 4.49
CA ALA A 51 -4.57 6.23 5.39
C ALA A 51 -4.69 7.68 4.86
N ASP A 52 -3.65 8.21 4.22
CA ASP A 52 -3.68 9.52 3.56
C ASP A 52 -4.70 9.54 2.40
N LEU A 53 -4.71 8.48 1.58
CA LEU A 53 -5.69 8.27 0.49
C LEU A 53 -7.14 8.15 0.97
N ASP A 54 -7.39 7.47 2.08
CA ASP A 54 -8.73 7.32 2.67
C ASP A 54 -9.26 8.65 3.22
N LEU A 55 -8.37 9.50 3.76
CA LEU A 55 -8.70 10.82 4.30
C LEU A 55 -9.00 11.87 3.22
N ASP A 56 -8.56 11.67 1.97
CA ASP A 56 -8.79 12.57 0.83
C ASP A 56 -10.18 12.37 0.16
N THR A 57 -11.04 11.48 0.68
CA THR A 57 -12.38 11.19 0.11
C THR A 57 -13.50 12.09 0.67
N ASP A 58 -13.20 13.15 1.42
CA ASP A 58 -14.17 14.09 1.99
C ASP A 58 -13.91 15.55 1.55
N GLU A 59 -14.21 15.89 0.29
CA GLU A 59 -14.45 17.27 -0.19
C GLU A 59 -15.74 17.38 -1.03
#